data_AF-A0A932T6K5-F1
#
_entry.id   AF-A0A932T6K5-F1
#
_cell.length_a   1.000
_cell.length_b   1.000
_cell.length_c   1.000
_cell.angle_alpha   90.00
_cell.angle_beta   90.00
_cell.angle_gamma   90.00
#
_symmetry.space_group_name_H-M   'P 1'
#
loop_
_entity.id
_entity.type
_entity.pdbx_description
1 polymer ?
#
loop_
_entity_poly.entity_id
_entity_poly.type
_entity_poly.pdbx_seq_one_letter_code
_entity_poly.pdbx_strand_id
1 'polypeptide(L)'
;MKSYLLITLSFLMLIFSSCSDKKEDDKKLMYALSEGLANSTKALQSENEKKYYAIKEKSEDPPQRAHVLMWLPKVDTVRILSKELLDSIDHIRKALNAGNKFTERQNLYNKIEAYKVALFNIDKILKIDYREKILSFYADSLIIAKFISSKDTSRENALIILNKIENNIVLIENFTLLFFDMQLSSCGMSMHFFSPQVRQNTKHLKTGEYLEITVGAGNYNNEGTPHIIVDKNAIKLDSYSTQRYKIKAVGNPGKYIFPITVKYLLDDGTPETSTLNVEYFIDK
;
A
#
# COMPACT_ATOMS: atom_id res chain seq x y z
N MET A 1 24.83 12.36 4.30
CA MET A 1 23.97 13.50 4.70
C MET A 1 23.07 13.06 5.85
N LYS A 2 23.52 13.27 7.09
CA LYS A 2 22.79 13.00 8.34
C LYS A 2 22.75 14.33 9.09
N SER A 3 21.69 15.12 8.96
CA SER A 3 21.48 16.29 9.84
C SER A 3 20.09 16.91 9.68
N TYR A 4 19.01 16.18 9.97
CA TYR A 4 17.66 16.77 10.13
C TYR A 4 16.78 15.97 11.12
N LEU A 5 17.37 15.39 12.17
CA LEU A 5 16.63 14.56 13.15
C LEU A 5 16.80 15.05 14.59
N LEU A 6 16.62 16.34 14.85
CA LEU A 6 16.78 16.90 16.20
C LEU A 6 15.82 18.05 16.56
N ILE A 7 14.67 18.21 15.87
CA ILE A 7 13.75 19.35 16.16
C ILE A 7 12.38 18.95 16.74
N THR A 8 11.99 17.67 16.84
CA THR A 8 10.61 17.34 17.30
C THR A 8 10.49 16.77 18.71
N LEU A 9 11.48 16.94 19.59
CA LEU A 9 11.42 16.38 20.95
C LEU A 9 11.79 17.39 22.05
N SER A 10 11.17 18.58 22.10
CA SER A 10 11.33 19.47 23.25
C SER A 10 10.27 20.56 23.42
N PHE A 11 8.97 20.25 23.24
CA PHE A 11 7.90 21.22 23.57
C PHE A 11 6.91 20.75 24.64
N LEU A 12 7.07 19.56 25.24
CA LEU A 12 6.07 18.99 26.16
C LEU A 12 6.56 18.71 27.60
N MET A 13 7.60 19.40 28.08
CA MET A 13 8.16 19.17 29.43
C MET A 13 8.21 20.39 30.35
N LEU A 14 7.61 21.54 30.01
CA LEU A 14 7.78 22.79 30.77
C LEU A 14 6.55 23.36 31.51
N ILE A 15 5.44 22.61 31.70
CA ILE A 15 4.20 23.22 32.25
C ILE A 15 3.67 22.56 33.53
N PHE A 16 4.53 22.10 34.47
CA PHE A 16 4.04 21.59 35.76
C PHE A 16 4.70 22.18 37.02
N SER A 17 5.27 23.38 36.96
CA SER A 17 5.82 24.00 38.17
C SER A 17 5.71 25.52 38.17
N SER A 18 4.53 26.06 38.48
CA SER A 18 4.38 27.29 39.29
C SER A 18 2.88 27.58 39.51
N CYS A 19 2.47 27.79 40.77
CA CYS A 19 1.07 27.95 41.19
C CYS A 19 0.81 29.40 41.63
N SER A 20 -0.21 30.05 41.06
CA SER A 20 -1.38 30.58 41.81
C SER A 20 -2.33 31.41 40.92
N ASP A 21 -1.85 32.03 39.84
CA ASP A 21 -2.70 32.74 38.84
C ASP A 21 -2.90 31.97 37.51
N LYS A 22 -2.21 30.83 37.35
CA LYS A 22 -2.13 30.04 36.10
C LYS A 22 -3.35 29.21 35.73
N LYS A 23 -4.32 29.01 36.63
CA LYS A 23 -5.42 28.04 36.40
C LYS A 23 -6.32 28.39 35.22
N GLU A 24 -6.61 29.68 35.01
CA GLU A 24 -7.49 30.11 33.91
C GLU A 24 -6.77 30.08 32.55
N ASP A 25 -5.49 30.47 32.53
CA ASP A 25 -4.67 30.43 31.32
C ASP A 25 -4.32 28.99 30.91
N ASP A 26 -4.05 28.11 31.87
CA ASP A 26 -3.87 26.67 31.63
C ASP A 26 -5.14 26.06 31.02
N LYS A 27 -6.32 26.44 31.54
CA LYS A 27 -7.61 25.97 31.03
C LYS A 27 -7.85 26.45 29.59
N LYS A 28 -7.56 27.72 29.29
CA LYS A 28 -7.63 28.26 27.91
C LYS A 28 -6.67 27.55 26.97
N LEU A 29 -5.44 27.29 27.40
CA LEU A 29 -4.44 26.54 26.64
C LEU A 29 -4.93 25.12 26.33
N MET A 30 -5.51 24.44 27.32
CA MET A 30 -6.09 23.10 27.13
C MET A 30 -7.26 23.08 26.15
N TYR A 31 -8.15 24.08 26.20
CA TYR A 31 -9.23 24.21 25.22
C TYR A 31 -8.70 24.45 23.81
N ALA A 32 -7.77 25.39 23.65
CA ALA A 32 -7.16 25.70 22.35
C ALA A 32 -6.46 24.47 21.75
N LEU A 33 -5.74 23.70 22.57
CA LEU A 33 -5.13 22.44 22.16
C LEU A 33 -6.18 21.42 21.71
N SER A 34 -7.23 21.21 22.52
CA SER A 34 -8.31 20.29 22.20
C SER A 34 -9.02 20.66 20.90
N GLU A 35 -9.31 21.94 20.70
CA GLU A 35 -9.93 22.47 19.50
C GLU A 35 -9.02 22.30 18.27
N GLY A 36 -7.73 22.61 18.40
CA GLY A 36 -6.74 22.39 17.35
C GLY A 36 -6.64 20.93 16.91
N LEU A 37 -6.64 19.99 17.87
CA LEU A 37 -6.66 18.56 17.60
C LEU A 37 -7.95 18.14 16.87
N ALA A 38 -9.11 18.60 17.34
CA ALA A 38 -10.40 18.28 16.72
C ALA A 38 -10.49 18.80 15.27
N ASN A 39 -10.04 20.03 15.04
CA ASN A 39 -10.00 20.64 13.71
C ASN A 39 -9.04 19.88 12.77
N SER A 40 -7.85 19.52 13.25
CA SER A 40 -6.88 18.72 12.50
C SER A 40 -7.45 17.34 12.16
N THR A 41 -8.08 16.66 13.12
CA THR A 41 -8.73 15.36 12.90
C THR A 41 -9.80 15.45 11.81
N LYS A 42 -10.68 16.46 11.86
CA LYS A 42 -11.73 16.66 10.87
C LYS A 42 -11.16 16.91 9.47
N ALA A 43 -10.12 17.72 9.36
CA ALA A 43 -9.45 17.99 8.09
C ALA A 43 -8.81 16.72 7.50
N LEU A 44 -8.08 15.96 8.32
CA LEU A 44 -7.44 14.72 7.91
C LEU A 44 -8.47 13.64 7.52
N GLN A 45 -9.58 13.49 8.25
CA GLN A 45 -10.66 12.57 7.88
C GLN A 45 -11.24 12.92 6.51
N SER A 46 -11.50 14.20 6.23
CA SER A 46 -11.95 14.63 4.92
C SER A 46 -10.94 14.32 3.82
N GLU A 47 -9.65 14.49 4.10
CA GLU A 47 -8.58 14.14 3.15
C GLU A 47 -8.48 12.64 2.92
N ASN A 48 -8.59 11.83 3.98
CA ASN A 48 -8.54 10.37 3.92
C ASN A 48 -9.69 9.83 3.05
N GLU A 49 -10.90 10.36 3.22
CA GLU A 49 -12.04 10.00 2.36
C GLU A 49 -11.76 10.30 0.89
N LYS A 50 -11.27 11.51 0.58
CA LYS A 50 -10.93 11.90 -0.80
C LYS A 50 -9.87 10.97 -1.40
N LYS A 51 -8.80 10.67 -0.66
CA LYS A 51 -7.74 9.77 -1.14
C LYS A 51 -8.27 8.36 -1.38
N TYR A 52 -9.09 7.85 -0.47
CA TYR A 52 -9.69 6.53 -0.64
C TYR A 52 -10.55 6.42 -1.89
N TYR A 53 -11.44 7.39 -2.12
CA TYR A 53 -12.27 7.37 -3.33
C TYR A 53 -11.44 7.56 -4.59
N ALA A 54 -10.40 8.40 -4.57
CA ALA A 54 -9.47 8.52 -5.69
C ALA A 54 -8.75 7.20 -6.01
N ILE A 55 -8.35 6.43 -4.98
CA ILE A 55 -7.77 5.08 -5.16
C ILE A 55 -8.79 4.12 -5.79
N LYS A 56 -10.06 4.16 -5.33
CA LYS A 56 -11.13 3.34 -5.90
C LYS A 56 -11.45 3.69 -7.35
N GLU A 57 -11.52 4.97 -7.68
CA GLU A 57 -11.79 5.44 -9.03
C GLU A 57 -10.71 4.96 -10.02
N LYS A 58 -9.44 4.89 -9.58
CA LYS A 58 -8.35 4.28 -10.39
C LYS A 58 -8.62 2.81 -10.77
N SER A 59 -9.47 2.08 -10.04
CA SER A 59 -9.86 0.71 -10.41
C SER A 59 -10.82 0.63 -11.61
N GLU A 60 -11.50 1.74 -11.91
CA GLU A 60 -12.40 1.84 -13.04
C GLU A 60 -11.60 1.95 -14.35
N ASP A 61 -10.41 2.55 -14.31
CA ASP A 61 -9.49 2.69 -15.44
C ASP A 61 -8.90 1.32 -15.87
N PRO A 62 -9.25 0.79 -17.07
CA PRO A 62 -8.84 -0.57 -17.48
C PRO A 62 -7.34 -0.88 -17.40
N PRO A 63 -6.41 0.03 -17.77
CA PRO A 63 -4.97 -0.19 -17.65
C PRO A 63 -4.48 -0.30 -16.20
N GLN A 64 -5.13 0.37 -15.25
CA GLN A 64 -4.73 0.40 -13.84
C GLN A 64 -5.46 -0.64 -12.99
N ARG A 65 -6.62 -1.13 -13.44
CA ARG A 65 -7.52 -2.00 -12.69
C ARG A 65 -6.83 -3.17 -12.00
N ALA A 66 -6.03 -3.97 -12.72
CA ALA A 66 -5.38 -5.15 -12.15
C ALA A 66 -4.38 -4.78 -11.04
N HIS A 67 -3.63 -3.70 -11.22
CA HIS A 67 -2.71 -3.20 -10.20
C HIS A 67 -3.47 -2.67 -8.97
N VAL A 68 -4.51 -1.87 -9.19
CA VAL A 68 -5.35 -1.34 -8.11
C VAL A 68 -6.02 -2.45 -7.31
N LEU A 69 -6.49 -3.53 -7.96
CA LEU A 69 -7.09 -4.68 -7.29
C LEU A 69 -6.13 -5.43 -6.36
N MET A 70 -4.80 -5.37 -6.59
CA MET A 70 -3.80 -5.93 -5.67
C MET A 70 -3.67 -5.10 -4.38
N TRP A 71 -3.89 -3.78 -4.46
CA TRP A 71 -3.73 -2.87 -3.33
C TRP A 71 -5.03 -2.56 -2.60
N LEU A 72 -6.18 -2.62 -3.27
CA LEU A 72 -7.48 -2.31 -2.67
C LEU A 72 -7.78 -3.08 -1.38
N PRO A 73 -7.55 -4.41 -1.28
CA PRO A 73 -7.77 -5.12 -0.02
C PRO A 73 -6.91 -4.59 1.14
N LYS A 74 -5.68 -4.15 0.85
CA LYS A 74 -4.77 -3.54 1.84
C LYS A 74 -5.29 -2.16 2.27
N VAL A 75 -5.74 -1.35 1.31
CA VAL A 75 -6.35 -0.04 1.55
C VAL A 75 -7.60 -0.17 2.43
N ASP A 76 -8.50 -1.11 2.08
CA ASP A 76 -9.71 -1.40 2.85
C ASP A 76 -9.37 -1.87 4.27
N THR A 77 -8.35 -2.73 4.41
CA THR A 77 -7.88 -3.20 5.71
C THR A 77 -7.45 -2.03 6.61
N VAL A 78 -6.68 -1.07 6.10
CA VAL A 78 -6.30 0.13 6.88
C VAL A 78 -7.52 0.89 7.36
N ARG A 79 -8.49 1.14 6.48
CA ARG A 79 -9.72 1.86 6.83
C ARG A 79 -10.55 1.16 7.89
N ILE A 80 -10.71 -0.16 7.76
CA ILE A 80 -11.44 -0.98 8.73
C ILE A 80 -10.77 -0.90 10.10
N LEU A 81 -9.46 -1.12 10.13
CA LEU A 81 -8.65 -1.08 11.35
C LEU A 81 -8.69 0.29 12.04
N SER A 82 -8.55 1.38 11.27
CA SER A 82 -8.68 2.75 11.78
C SER A 82 -10.07 2.99 12.36
N LYS A 83 -11.12 2.59 11.63
CA LYS A 83 -12.51 2.78 12.06
C LYS A 83 -12.81 2.06 13.37
N GLU A 84 -12.42 0.80 13.50
CA GLU A 84 -12.65 0.03 14.74
C GLU A 84 -12.03 0.68 15.97
N LEU A 85 -10.83 1.24 15.80
CA LEU A 85 -10.12 1.92 16.87
C LEU A 85 -10.76 3.29 17.20
N LEU A 86 -11.18 4.04 16.18
CA LEU A 86 -11.90 5.31 16.35
C LEU A 86 -13.27 5.11 17.04
N ASP A 87 -14.02 4.08 16.65
CA ASP A 87 -15.29 3.72 17.29
C ASP A 87 -15.10 3.38 18.77
N SER A 88 -13.98 2.71 19.11
CA SER A 88 -13.61 2.42 20.50
C SER A 88 -13.30 3.69 21.31
N ILE A 89 -12.63 4.67 20.71
CA ILE A 89 -12.37 5.97 21.32
C ILE A 89 -13.65 6.75 21.56
N ASP A 90 -14.57 6.75 20.59
CA ASP A 90 -15.86 7.41 20.72
C ASP A 90 -16.73 6.78 21.83
N HIS A 91 -16.71 5.45 21.95
CA HIS A 91 -17.38 4.76 23.05
C HIS A 91 -16.86 5.22 24.43
N ILE A 92 -15.54 5.28 24.58
CA ILE A 92 -14.89 5.76 25.80
C ILE A 92 -15.24 7.22 26.07
N ARG A 93 -15.19 8.08 25.04
CA ARG A 93 -15.52 9.50 25.15
C ARG A 93 -16.95 9.71 25.64
N LYS A 94 -17.91 8.95 25.09
CA LYS A 94 -19.31 8.96 25.53
C LYS A 94 -19.45 8.55 27.00
N ALA A 95 -18.76 7.50 27.42
CA ALA A 95 -18.74 7.07 28.82
C ALA A 95 -18.17 8.15 29.75
N LEU A 96 -17.06 8.79 29.38
CA LEU A 96 -16.47 9.89 30.15
C LEU A 96 -17.42 11.08 30.28
N ASN A 97 -18.09 11.47 29.20
CA ASN A 97 -19.06 12.57 29.20
C ASN A 97 -20.30 12.25 30.04
N ALA A 98 -20.69 10.98 30.15
CA ALA A 98 -21.75 10.52 31.05
C ALA A 98 -21.33 10.45 32.53
N GLY A 99 -20.06 10.75 32.85
CA GLY A 99 -19.52 10.66 34.21
C GLY A 99 -19.14 9.24 34.65
N ASN A 100 -19.10 8.28 33.73
CA ASN A 100 -18.73 6.91 34.05
C ASN A 100 -17.23 6.79 34.34
N LYS A 101 -16.87 5.83 35.20
CA LYS A 101 -15.47 5.50 35.47
C LYS A 101 -14.83 4.85 34.25
N PHE A 102 -13.53 5.11 34.11
CA PHE A 102 -12.77 4.67 32.96
C PHE A 102 -12.25 3.23 33.14
N THR A 103 -13.11 2.24 32.86
CA THR A 103 -12.83 0.80 33.00
C THR A 103 -12.15 0.17 31.80
N GLU A 104 -12.27 0.78 30.61
CA GLU A 104 -11.80 0.20 29.33
C GLU A 104 -10.38 0.62 28.91
N ARG A 105 -9.63 1.26 29.80
CA ARG A 105 -8.25 1.73 29.55
C ARG A 105 -7.35 0.69 28.90
N GLN A 106 -7.30 -0.48 29.53
CA GLN A 106 -6.43 -1.56 29.09
C GLN A 106 -6.91 -2.14 27.75
N ASN A 107 -8.22 -2.14 27.51
CA ASN A 107 -8.78 -2.58 26.24
C ASN A 107 -8.34 -1.64 25.10
N LEU A 108 -8.45 -0.31 25.30
CA LEU A 108 -7.98 0.67 24.33
C LEU A 108 -6.49 0.49 24.02
N TYR A 109 -5.65 0.31 25.04
CA TYR A 109 -4.23 0.03 24.86
C TYR A 109 -3.98 -1.17 23.97
N ASN A 110 -4.62 -2.29 24.29
CA ASN A 110 -4.44 -3.54 23.56
C ASN A 110 -4.89 -3.39 22.10
N LYS A 111 -5.96 -2.64 21.84
CA LYS A 111 -6.42 -2.32 20.48
C LYS A 111 -5.43 -1.45 19.71
N ILE A 112 -4.80 -0.47 20.36
CA ILE A 112 -3.75 0.37 19.75
C ILE A 112 -2.53 -0.48 19.38
N GLU A 113 -2.11 -1.39 20.27
CA GLU A 113 -1.01 -2.30 19.99
C GLU A 113 -1.34 -3.28 18.86
N ALA A 114 -2.56 -3.83 18.84
CA ALA A 114 -3.03 -4.68 17.74
C ALA A 114 -3.08 -3.92 16.41
N TYR A 115 -3.56 -2.68 16.41
CA TYR A 115 -3.59 -1.79 15.24
C TYR A 115 -2.19 -1.58 14.65
N LYS A 116 -1.20 -1.29 15.51
CA LYS A 116 0.21 -1.16 15.10
C LYS A 116 0.75 -2.42 14.43
N VAL A 117 0.52 -3.57 15.05
CA VAL A 117 1.00 -4.86 14.54
C VAL A 117 0.33 -5.17 13.20
N ALA A 118 -0.99 -4.97 13.11
CA ALA A 118 -1.74 -5.18 11.89
C ALA A 118 -1.20 -4.29 10.76
N LEU A 119 -1.02 -2.99 10.98
CA LEU A 119 -0.45 -2.07 9.99
C LEU A 119 0.93 -2.52 9.46
N PHE A 120 1.83 -2.95 10.34
CA PHE A 120 3.15 -3.44 9.90
C PHE A 120 3.09 -4.76 9.12
N ASN A 121 2.01 -5.50 9.20
CA ASN A 121 1.83 -6.74 8.46
C ASN A 121 1.06 -6.56 7.13
N ILE A 122 0.52 -5.36 6.86
CA ILE A 122 -0.23 -5.07 5.63
C ILE A 122 0.69 -5.12 4.39
N ASP A 123 1.88 -4.54 4.50
CA ASP A 123 2.83 -4.50 3.39
C ASP A 123 4.28 -4.37 3.86
N LYS A 124 5.19 -5.08 3.19
CA LYS A 124 6.62 -5.09 3.55
C LYS A 124 7.29 -3.74 3.29
N ILE A 125 6.96 -3.06 2.20
CA ILE A 125 7.55 -1.77 1.83
C ILE A 125 7.02 -0.70 2.77
N LEU A 126 5.71 -0.70 3.06
CA LEU A 126 5.11 0.18 4.07
C LEU A 126 5.86 0.05 5.40
N LYS A 127 6.11 -1.18 5.85
CA LYS A 127 6.82 -1.47 7.09
C LYS A 127 8.25 -0.91 7.11
N ILE A 128 8.94 -0.82 5.97
CA ILE A 128 10.30 -0.32 5.87
C ILE A 128 10.30 1.21 5.80
N ASP A 129 9.58 1.78 4.82
CA ASP A 129 9.65 3.20 4.49
C ASP A 129 8.94 4.10 5.50
N TYR A 130 7.90 3.57 6.16
CA TYR A 130 7.09 4.32 7.10
C TYR A 130 7.30 3.89 8.56
N ARG A 131 8.25 2.98 8.82
CA ARG A 131 8.52 2.45 10.17
C ARG A 131 8.64 3.54 11.22
N GLU A 132 9.57 4.45 11.00
CA GLU A 132 9.93 5.47 11.99
C GLU A 132 8.82 6.50 12.17
N LYS A 133 8.08 6.82 11.10
CA LYS A 133 6.91 7.70 11.20
C LYS A 133 5.81 7.04 12.02
N ILE A 134 5.44 5.80 11.67
CA ILE A 134 4.45 5.02 12.39
C ILE A 134 4.87 4.91 13.87
N LEU A 135 6.11 4.49 14.14
CA LEU A 135 6.64 4.39 15.51
C LEU A 135 6.69 5.72 16.25
N SER A 136 6.93 6.86 15.59
CA SER A 136 6.90 8.16 16.26
C SER A 136 5.51 8.51 16.81
N PHE A 137 4.44 8.10 16.12
CA PHE A 137 3.07 8.26 16.61
C PHE A 137 2.75 7.30 17.76
N TYR A 138 3.42 6.15 17.81
CA TYR A 138 3.35 5.21 18.94
C TYR A 138 4.38 5.51 20.05
N ALA A 139 5.36 6.38 19.85
CA ALA A 139 6.26 6.82 20.92
C ALA A 139 5.52 7.75 21.91
N ASP A 140 4.49 8.45 21.43
CA ASP A 140 3.44 9.06 22.26
C ASP A 140 2.66 8.01 23.08
N SER A 141 2.83 6.69 22.85
CA SER A 141 2.23 5.65 23.70
C SER A 141 2.78 5.65 25.12
N LEU A 142 3.89 6.31 25.42
CA LEU A 142 4.32 6.59 26.79
C LEU A 142 3.34 7.56 27.50
N ILE A 143 2.72 8.48 26.77
CA ILE A 143 1.63 9.35 27.26
C ILE A 143 0.35 8.53 27.43
N ILE A 144 0.06 7.61 26.51
CA ILE A 144 -1.08 6.67 26.60
C ILE A 144 -0.89 5.70 27.78
N ALA A 145 0.32 5.19 27.99
CA ALA A 145 0.67 4.33 29.11
C ALA A 145 0.55 5.09 30.44
N LYS A 146 0.97 6.36 30.50
CA LYS A 146 0.70 7.25 31.64
C LYS A 146 -0.80 7.46 31.86
N PHE A 147 -1.57 7.72 30.80
CA PHE A 147 -3.03 7.87 30.85
C PHE A 147 -3.74 6.62 31.39
N ILE A 148 -3.25 5.44 31.01
CA ILE A 148 -3.75 4.15 31.49
C ILE A 148 -3.41 3.94 32.97
N SER A 149 -2.20 4.32 33.39
CA SER A 149 -1.67 4.01 34.72
C SER A 149 -1.99 5.03 35.81
N SER A 150 -2.27 6.31 35.49
CA SER A 150 -2.60 7.31 36.52
C SER A 150 -4.05 7.18 36.99
N LYS A 151 -4.24 6.97 38.30
CA LYS A 151 -5.56 6.96 38.94
C LYS A 151 -6.22 8.35 38.97
N ASP A 152 -5.43 9.41 38.80
CA ASP A 152 -5.83 10.81 39.03
C ASP A 152 -5.92 11.68 37.75
N THR A 153 -6.09 11.08 36.57
CA THR A 153 -6.34 11.88 35.36
C THR A 153 -7.74 12.49 35.44
N SER A 154 -7.84 13.83 35.43
CA SER A 154 -9.12 14.52 35.34
C SER A 154 -9.87 14.13 34.06
N ARG A 155 -11.20 14.24 34.07
CA ARG A 155 -12.03 13.95 32.89
C ARG A 155 -11.62 14.83 31.70
N GLU A 156 -11.30 16.10 31.95
CA GLU A 156 -10.84 17.05 30.94
C GLU A 156 -9.53 16.58 30.30
N ASN A 157 -8.54 16.18 31.10
CA ASN A 157 -7.28 15.67 30.60
C ASN A 157 -7.47 14.37 29.81
N ALA A 158 -8.38 13.51 30.25
CA ALA A 158 -8.72 12.29 29.55
C ALA A 158 -9.27 12.55 28.15
N LEU A 159 -10.19 13.52 28.01
CA LEU A 159 -10.75 13.90 26.73
C LEU A 159 -9.70 14.46 25.76
N ILE A 160 -8.76 15.26 26.28
CA ILE A 160 -7.66 15.82 25.47
C ILE A 160 -6.74 14.71 24.96
N ILE A 161 -6.40 13.75 25.84
CA ILE A 161 -5.59 12.59 25.45
C ILE A 161 -6.31 11.76 24.39
N LEU A 162 -7.62 11.51 24.54
CA LEU A 162 -8.40 10.81 23.52
C LEU A 162 -8.41 11.55 22.17
N ASN A 163 -8.53 12.88 22.18
CA ASN A 163 -8.46 13.69 20.95
C ASN A 163 -7.08 13.59 20.29
N LYS A 164 -6.00 13.53 21.08
CA LYS A 164 -4.64 13.32 20.57
C LYS A 164 -4.46 11.93 19.97
N ILE A 165 -4.97 10.89 20.63
CA ILE A 165 -4.93 9.51 20.12
C ILE A 165 -5.71 9.41 18.81
N GLU A 166 -6.93 9.94 18.77
CA GLU A 166 -7.76 9.99 17.55
C GLU A 166 -7.04 10.71 16.41
N ASN A 167 -6.45 11.89 16.68
CA ASN A 167 -5.69 12.63 15.68
C ASN A 167 -4.52 11.81 15.12
N ASN A 168 -3.76 11.14 16.00
CA ASN A 168 -2.64 10.30 15.59
C ASN A 168 -3.12 9.11 14.72
N ILE A 169 -4.27 8.49 15.02
CA ILE A 169 -4.82 7.38 14.23
C ILE A 169 -5.19 7.84 12.82
N VAL A 170 -5.92 8.96 12.71
CA VAL A 170 -6.32 9.51 11.41
C VAL A 170 -5.10 9.96 10.61
N LEU A 171 -4.07 10.47 11.27
CA LEU A 171 -2.81 10.83 10.64
C LEU A 171 -2.03 9.61 10.12
N ILE A 172 -2.01 8.50 10.88
CA ILE A 172 -1.43 7.24 10.41
C ILE A 172 -2.18 6.71 9.19
N GLU A 173 -3.51 6.73 9.22
CA GLU A 173 -4.34 6.38 8.06
C GLU A 173 -3.99 7.25 6.85
N ASN A 174 -3.88 8.57 7.04
CA ASN A 174 -3.54 9.52 5.98
C ASN A 174 -2.20 9.16 5.31
N PHE A 175 -1.15 8.94 6.11
CA PHE A 175 0.16 8.57 5.58
C PHE A 175 0.15 7.23 4.86
N THR A 176 -0.65 6.27 5.35
CA THR A 176 -0.75 4.94 4.74
C THR A 176 -1.54 4.99 3.43
N LEU A 177 -2.60 5.79 3.36
CA LEU A 177 -3.32 6.07 2.12
C LEU A 177 -2.44 6.81 1.10
N LEU A 178 -1.63 7.76 1.56
CA LEU A 178 -0.65 8.43 0.70
C LEU A 178 0.38 7.43 0.15
N PHE A 179 0.86 6.50 0.98
CA PHE A 179 1.75 5.43 0.52
C PHE A 179 1.09 4.62 -0.60
N PHE A 180 -0.14 4.16 -0.43
CA PHE A 180 -0.83 3.41 -1.48
C PHE A 180 -1.05 4.24 -2.75
N ASP A 181 -1.45 5.51 -2.60
CA ASP A 181 -1.61 6.41 -3.74
C ASP A 181 -0.29 6.62 -4.49
N MET A 182 0.84 6.69 -3.78
CA MET A 182 2.17 6.74 -4.39
C MET A 182 2.51 5.44 -5.12
N GLN A 183 2.23 4.25 -4.55
CA GLN A 183 2.46 2.97 -5.24
C GLN A 183 1.66 2.86 -6.54
N LEU A 184 0.43 3.39 -6.54
CA LEU A 184 -0.42 3.44 -7.75
C LEU A 184 0.03 4.52 -8.73
N SER A 185 0.59 5.63 -8.26
CA SER A 185 1.00 6.77 -9.11
C SER A 185 2.42 6.63 -9.68
N SER A 186 3.31 5.86 -9.05
CA SER A 186 4.59 5.45 -9.65
C SER A 186 4.41 4.55 -10.89
N CYS A 187 3.17 4.13 -11.17
CA CYS A 187 2.77 3.31 -12.31
C CYS A 187 2.76 4.06 -13.66
N GLY A 188 3.55 5.14 -13.80
CA GLY A 188 3.97 5.66 -15.10
C GLY A 188 5.20 4.94 -15.69
N MET A 189 5.93 4.14 -14.90
CA MET A 189 7.15 3.44 -15.39
C MET A 189 7.33 1.98 -14.94
N SER A 190 6.38 1.37 -14.23
CA SER A 190 6.47 -0.05 -13.88
C SER A 190 5.13 -0.77 -13.92
N MET A 191 4.47 -0.74 -15.08
CA MET A 191 3.48 -1.75 -15.42
C MET A 191 4.21 -3.10 -15.52
N HIS A 192 4.30 -3.84 -14.42
CA HIS A 192 4.78 -5.22 -14.34
C HIS A 192 3.77 -6.20 -14.95
N PHE A 193 3.34 -5.93 -16.18
CA PHE A 193 2.58 -6.90 -16.95
C PHE A 193 3.53 -7.65 -17.84
N PHE A 194 3.95 -8.85 -17.41
CA PHE A 194 4.50 -9.82 -18.34
C PHE A 194 3.36 -10.24 -19.28
N SER A 195 3.34 -9.66 -20.48
CA SER A 195 2.56 -10.17 -21.60
C SER A 195 3.54 -10.76 -22.61
N PRO A 196 3.47 -12.07 -22.89
CA PRO A 196 4.31 -12.67 -23.92
C PRO A 196 3.93 -12.06 -25.28
N GLN A 197 4.92 -11.52 -25.96
CA GLN A 197 4.75 -10.95 -27.30
C GLN A 197 5.34 -11.91 -28.33
N VAL A 198 4.59 -12.13 -29.41
CA VAL A 198 5.08 -12.91 -30.55
C VAL A 198 4.95 -12.08 -31.81
N ARG A 199 6.07 -11.96 -32.53
CA ARG A 199 6.14 -11.36 -33.85
C ARG A 199 6.66 -12.41 -34.83
N GLN A 200 6.13 -12.40 -36.03
CA GLN A 200 6.64 -13.22 -37.13
C GLN A 200 7.09 -12.32 -38.29
N ASN A 201 8.12 -12.74 -39.03
CA ASN A 201 8.62 -12.00 -40.19
C ASN A 201 7.67 -12.05 -41.41
N THR A 202 6.94 -13.15 -41.58
CA THR A 202 5.98 -13.35 -42.67
C THR A 202 4.83 -14.26 -42.23
N LYS A 203 3.68 -14.18 -42.91
CA LYS A 203 2.57 -15.14 -42.81
C LYS A 203 2.51 -16.13 -43.98
N HIS A 204 3.29 -15.90 -45.03
CA HIS A 204 3.28 -16.65 -46.28
C HIS A 204 4.69 -17.13 -46.62
N LEU A 205 4.82 -18.41 -46.90
CA LEU A 205 6.08 -19.10 -47.14
C LEU A 205 5.91 -20.10 -48.28
N LYS A 206 6.97 -20.37 -49.02
CA LYS A 206 7.07 -21.57 -49.85
C LYS A 206 7.74 -22.70 -49.07
N THR A 207 7.49 -23.93 -49.49
CA THR A 207 8.17 -25.10 -48.93
C THR A 207 9.69 -24.94 -49.06
N GLY A 208 10.39 -25.05 -47.94
CA GLY A 208 11.84 -24.86 -47.82
C GLY A 208 12.26 -23.52 -47.23
N GLU A 209 11.38 -22.52 -47.19
CA GLU A 209 11.65 -21.21 -46.59
C GLU A 209 11.58 -21.24 -45.06
N TYR A 210 12.07 -20.18 -44.42
CA TYR A 210 12.11 -20.08 -42.96
C TYR A 210 11.14 -19.01 -42.45
N LEU A 211 10.23 -19.43 -41.57
CA LEU A 211 9.49 -18.52 -40.70
C LEU A 211 10.39 -18.14 -39.54
N GLU A 212 10.63 -16.85 -39.37
CA GLU A 212 11.31 -16.31 -38.20
C GLU A 212 10.28 -15.75 -37.23
N ILE A 213 10.32 -16.27 -36.00
CA ILE A 213 9.44 -15.90 -34.91
C ILE A 213 10.28 -15.24 -33.83
N THR A 214 9.94 -14.02 -33.45
CA THR A 214 10.51 -13.33 -32.29
C THR A 214 9.52 -13.47 -31.14
N VAL A 215 9.95 -14.12 -30.06
CA VAL A 215 9.23 -14.15 -28.79
C VAL A 215 9.88 -13.15 -27.85
N GLY A 216 9.09 -12.31 -27.19
CA GLY A 216 9.58 -11.30 -26.27
C GLY A 216 8.77 -11.24 -24.98
N ALA A 217 9.42 -10.77 -23.92
CA ALA A 217 8.77 -10.36 -22.68
C ALA A 217 8.42 -8.87 -22.76
N GLY A 218 7.14 -8.51 -22.62
CA GLY A 218 6.75 -7.11 -22.45
C GLY A 218 7.16 -6.57 -21.07
N ASN A 219 7.89 -5.44 -21.08
CA ASN A 219 8.33 -4.61 -19.95
C ASN A 219 9.41 -5.17 -19.00
N TYR A 220 10.31 -4.27 -18.60
CA TYR A 220 11.50 -4.50 -17.78
C TYR A 220 11.31 -3.82 -16.45
N ASN A 221 11.52 -4.56 -15.35
CA ASN A 221 12.22 -4.07 -14.18
C ASN A 221 12.75 -5.28 -13.39
N ASN A 222 13.96 -5.10 -12.86
CA ASN A 222 14.80 -6.11 -12.23
C ASN A 222 14.04 -6.98 -11.23
N GLU A 223 14.04 -8.29 -11.46
CA GLU A 223 14.10 -9.41 -10.49
C GLU A 223 13.26 -10.63 -10.91
N GLY A 224 12.29 -10.48 -11.83
CA GLY A 224 11.54 -11.61 -12.42
C GLY A 224 11.98 -11.92 -13.85
N THR A 225 13.00 -12.76 -14.05
CA THR A 225 13.33 -13.24 -15.42
C THR A 225 12.34 -14.35 -15.81
N PRO A 226 11.50 -14.18 -16.85
CA PRO A 226 10.54 -15.20 -17.25
C PRO A 226 11.25 -16.41 -17.89
N HIS A 227 10.79 -17.62 -17.55
CA HIS A 227 11.32 -18.87 -18.09
C HIS A 227 10.54 -19.33 -19.34
N ILE A 228 10.92 -18.81 -20.50
CA ILE A 228 10.24 -19.12 -21.76
C ILE A 228 10.61 -20.52 -22.26
N ILE A 229 9.62 -21.33 -22.66
CA ILE A 229 9.81 -22.68 -23.22
C ILE A 229 9.19 -22.78 -24.61
N VAL A 230 9.99 -22.77 -25.67
CA VAL A 230 9.48 -22.95 -27.04
C VAL A 230 9.77 -24.38 -27.48
N ASP A 231 8.75 -25.10 -27.94
CA ASP A 231 8.87 -26.48 -28.41
C ASP A 231 9.61 -27.40 -27.40
N LYS A 232 9.18 -27.35 -26.14
CA LYS A 232 9.75 -28.11 -25.00
C LYS A 232 11.20 -27.75 -24.61
N ASN A 233 11.82 -26.78 -25.29
CA ASN A 233 13.16 -26.32 -24.97
C ASN A 233 13.12 -25.01 -24.18
N ALA A 234 13.84 -24.95 -23.05
CA ALA A 234 14.04 -23.71 -22.31
C ALA A 234 14.90 -22.75 -23.13
N ILE A 235 14.46 -21.51 -23.28
CA ILE A 235 15.13 -20.50 -24.07
C ILE A 235 15.64 -19.38 -23.16
N LYS A 236 16.92 -19.04 -23.36
CA LYS A 236 17.52 -17.84 -22.75
C LYS A 236 17.22 -16.63 -23.63
N LEU A 237 16.62 -15.59 -23.05
CA LEU A 237 16.38 -14.32 -23.70
C LEU A 237 17.70 -13.55 -23.93
N ASP A 238 17.75 -12.75 -24.98
CA ASP A 238 18.86 -11.83 -25.28
C ASP A 238 18.80 -10.55 -24.42
N SER A 239 19.76 -9.64 -24.63
CA SER A 239 19.84 -8.35 -23.92
C SER A 239 18.64 -7.43 -24.16
N TYR A 240 17.79 -7.75 -25.14
CA TYR A 240 16.55 -7.04 -25.45
C TYR A 240 15.32 -7.85 -25.00
N SER A 241 15.48 -8.80 -24.08
CA SER A 241 14.39 -9.64 -23.55
C SER A 241 13.58 -10.32 -24.65
N THR A 242 14.23 -10.60 -25.78
CA THR A 242 13.64 -11.33 -26.91
C THR A 242 14.47 -12.54 -27.26
N GLN A 243 13.86 -13.48 -27.97
CA GLN A 243 14.58 -14.53 -28.67
C GLN A 243 13.96 -14.74 -30.05
N ARG A 244 14.83 -14.90 -31.05
CA ARG A 244 14.44 -15.32 -32.40
C ARG A 244 14.53 -16.83 -32.55
N TYR A 245 13.50 -17.40 -33.16
CA TYR A 245 13.38 -18.81 -33.51
C TYR A 245 13.09 -18.94 -35.00
N LYS A 246 13.68 -19.93 -35.66
CA LYS A 246 13.46 -20.20 -37.08
C LYS A 246 12.87 -21.59 -37.25
N ILE A 247 11.72 -21.67 -37.93
CA ILE A 247 11.16 -22.94 -38.39
C ILE A 247 11.24 -23.00 -39.91
N LYS A 248 11.65 -24.15 -40.43
CA LYS A 248 11.61 -24.42 -41.87
C LYS A 248 10.20 -24.86 -42.26
N ALA A 249 9.58 -24.16 -43.19
CA ALA A 249 8.29 -24.54 -43.74
C ALA A 249 8.43 -25.84 -44.56
N VAL A 250 7.79 -26.91 -44.11
CA VAL A 250 7.80 -28.21 -44.79
C VAL A 250 6.36 -28.72 -44.82
N GLY A 251 5.83 -28.98 -46.01
CA GLY A 251 4.49 -29.51 -46.17
C GLY A 251 3.87 -29.16 -47.52
N ASN A 252 2.59 -29.51 -47.66
CA ASN A 252 1.78 -29.13 -48.80
C ASN A 252 1.22 -27.71 -48.63
N PRO A 253 0.80 -27.05 -49.71
CA PRO A 253 0.15 -25.75 -49.63
C PRO A 253 -1.06 -25.79 -48.68
N GLY A 254 -1.17 -24.82 -47.78
CA GLY A 254 -2.23 -24.80 -46.75
C GLY A 254 -1.89 -23.98 -45.51
N LYS A 255 -2.84 -23.89 -44.57
CA LYS A 255 -2.71 -23.19 -43.28
C LYS A 255 -2.05 -24.09 -42.24
N TYR A 256 -1.10 -23.55 -41.50
CA TYR A 256 -0.40 -24.20 -40.41
C TYR A 256 -0.45 -23.32 -39.15
N ILE A 257 -0.39 -23.98 -37.98
CA ILE A 257 -0.37 -23.32 -36.68
C ILE A 257 0.84 -23.86 -35.91
N PHE A 258 1.67 -22.95 -35.41
CA PHE A 258 2.79 -23.24 -34.54
C PHE A 258 2.49 -22.69 -33.13
N PRO A 259 2.16 -23.55 -32.15
CA PRO A 259 1.88 -23.11 -30.79
C PRO A 259 3.16 -22.79 -30.03
N ILE A 260 3.14 -21.69 -29.29
CA ILE A 260 4.23 -21.23 -28.43
C ILE A 260 3.72 -21.16 -27.01
N THR A 261 4.24 -22.02 -26.15
CA THR A 261 3.94 -21.99 -24.72
C THR A 261 4.93 -21.07 -24.02
N VAL A 262 4.44 -20.22 -23.12
CA VAL A 262 5.28 -19.33 -22.33
C VAL A 262 4.94 -19.54 -20.87
N LYS A 263 5.95 -19.96 -20.09
CA LYS A 263 5.84 -20.10 -18.64
C LYS A 263 6.53 -18.92 -17.98
N TYR A 264 5.91 -18.35 -16.96
CA TYR A 264 6.47 -17.20 -16.24
C TYR A 264 6.00 -17.23 -14.79
N LEU A 265 6.68 -16.48 -13.93
CA LEU A 265 6.26 -16.24 -12.56
C LEU A 265 5.61 -14.87 -12.49
N LEU A 266 4.51 -14.76 -11.75
CA LEU A 266 3.94 -13.50 -11.32
C LEU A 266 4.80 -12.91 -10.18
N ASP A 267 4.57 -11.63 -9.86
CA ASP A 267 5.30 -10.92 -8.80
C ASP A 267 5.16 -11.58 -7.41
N ASP A 268 4.08 -12.35 -7.20
CA ASP A 268 3.84 -13.13 -5.98
C ASP A 268 4.53 -14.52 -5.97
N GLY A 269 5.24 -14.88 -7.05
CA GLY A 269 5.90 -16.16 -7.24
C GLY A 269 5.01 -17.27 -7.82
N THR A 270 3.74 -16.99 -8.14
CA THR A 270 2.82 -17.95 -8.75
C THR A 270 3.24 -18.26 -10.19
N PRO A 271 3.36 -19.54 -10.60
CA PRO A 271 3.64 -19.90 -11.98
C PRO A 271 2.40 -19.76 -12.86
N GLU A 272 2.55 -19.09 -13.99
CA GLU A 272 1.53 -18.91 -15.02
C GLU A 272 1.98 -19.50 -16.37
N THR A 273 1.02 -19.91 -17.19
CA THR A 273 1.28 -20.49 -18.52
C THR A 273 0.35 -19.90 -19.56
N SER A 274 0.92 -19.27 -20.58
CA SER A 274 0.20 -18.77 -21.75
C SER A 274 0.55 -19.56 -23.00
N THR A 275 -0.43 -19.81 -23.89
CA THR A 275 -0.18 -20.41 -25.21
C THR A 275 -0.55 -19.43 -26.30
N LEU A 276 0.40 -19.11 -27.18
CA LEU A 276 0.24 -18.20 -28.31
C LEU A 276 0.32 -19.00 -29.62
N ASN A 277 -0.67 -18.86 -30.49
CA ASN A 277 -0.71 -19.57 -31.76
C ASN A 277 -0.17 -18.69 -32.89
N VAL A 278 0.94 -19.10 -33.50
CA VAL A 278 1.50 -18.45 -34.68
C VAL A 278 0.95 -19.11 -35.92
N GLU A 279 0.12 -18.40 -36.67
CA GLU A 279 -0.46 -18.90 -37.91
C GLU A 279 0.41 -18.52 -39.12
N TYR A 280 0.65 -19.48 -40.02
CA TYR A 280 1.33 -19.24 -41.30
C TYR A 280 0.74 -20.12 -42.41
N PHE A 281 0.99 -19.74 -43.66
CA PHE A 281 0.53 -20.42 -44.85
C PHE A 281 1.72 -20.88 -45.69
N ILE A 282 1.63 -22.11 -46.19
CA ILE A 282 2.49 -22.59 -47.27
C ILE A 282 1.75 -22.31 -48.59
N ASP A 283 2.36 -21.51 -49.46
CA ASP A 283 1.81 -21.17 -50.77
C ASP A 283 2.07 -22.31 -51.78
N LYS A 284 1.37 -22.26 -52.92
CA LYS A 284 1.56 -23.20 -54.03
C LYS A 284 2.89 -23.02 -54.75
#